data_AF-A0A9E0FEG2-F1
#
_entry.id   AF-A0A9E0FEG2-F1
#
_cell.length_a   1.000
_cell.length_b   1.000
_cell.length_c   1.000
_cell.angle_alpha   90.00
_cell.angle_beta   90.00
_cell.angle_gamma   90.00
#
_symmetry.space_group_name_H-M   'P 1'
#
loop_
_entity.id
_entity.type
_entity.pdbx_description
1 polymer ?
#
loop_
_entity_poly.entity_id
_entity_poly.type
_entity_poly.pdbx_seq_one_letter_code
_entity_poly.pdbx_strand_id
1 'polypeptide(L)'
;MKFLIIVSYFLYLIKFASAQNYCDVERFDQAIFDSVDLEIIANIKYGDAINNLGIAQDLYLDIYRPNPDLDTMIKKPLIMFVHGGGLVGGDKNSMGSVDLGYLYARAGFVYATINYRLGWDNGEQEDGCGGDTIDLFKATYRAVQDVRAALRYLKANADIYGIDTNYIIVEGNSAGSRLIMFATYAEQEDYRPEFLDEMGSIDTSGNDIINTNFNPIALITEAGGIEQPELLLRKEIPFLFFHGTCDSIVPYFVGPAFFCYEPFPYPSLYGSWELTEMYKANGYTYQFYSGEGAAHDVALPDTVYHYAKSFIKEIFCENPTTKEFYRVLGKAKCAVGNKGELFVESLYPNPVSDNINITITSTQIDDVALSIYNVIGQTIYNLRLDFYPPIKEYSLDVSFLSHGMYFLQIRQQYGMYVMPFVK
;
A
#
# COMPACT_ATOMS: atom_id res chain seq x y z
N MET A 1 -7.47 -0.92 83.23
CA MET A 1 -7.88 -1.41 81.91
C MET A 1 -7.68 -0.27 80.90
N LYS A 2 -6.56 -0.26 80.17
CA LYS A 2 -6.30 0.70 79.08
C LYS A 2 -6.67 0.01 77.77
N PHE A 3 -7.63 0.58 77.02
CA PHE A 3 -7.95 0.13 75.66
C PHE A 3 -6.92 0.71 74.69
N LEU A 4 -6.18 -0.15 73.99
CA LEU A 4 -5.40 0.21 72.81
C LEU A 4 -6.33 0.15 71.60
N ILE A 5 -6.48 1.26 70.90
CA ILE A 5 -7.08 1.30 69.56
C ILE A 5 -5.93 1.18 68.56
N ILE A 6 -5.87 0.07 67.84
CA ILE A 6 -4.94 -0.13 66.72
C ILE A 6 -5.64 0.41 65.47
N VAL A 7 -5.18 1.57 64.98
CA VAL A 7 -5.58 2.11 63.67
C VAL A 7 -4.61 1.52 62.64
N SER A 8 -5.09 0.56 61.84
CA SER A 8 -4.35 0.04 60.69
C SER A 8 -4.48 1.02 59.52
N TYR A 9 -3.38 1.69 59.16
CA TYR A 9 -3.27 2.48 57.92
C TYR A 9 -3.02 1.52 56.76
N PHE A 10 -4.05 1.25 55.94
CA PHE A 10 -3.87 0.66 54.62
C PHE A 10 -3.40 1.76 53.66
N LEU A 11 -2.10 1.79 53.35
CA LEU A 11 -1.53 2.61 52.28
C LEU A 11 -1.91 1.97 50.93
N TYR A 12 -2.92 2.52 50.27
CA TYR A 12 -3.16 2.27 48.85
C TYR A 12 -2.05 2.95 48.04
N LEU A 13 -1.08 2.18 47.57
CA LEU A 13 -0.12 2.62 46.55
C LEU A 13 -0.87 2.73 45.22
N ILE A 14 -1.34 3.93 44.90
CA ILE A 14 -1.78 4.27 43.54
C ILE A 14 -0.52 4.30 42.68
N LYS A 15 -0.26 3.20 41.95
CA LYS A 15 0.71 3.21 40.85
C LYS A 15 0.12 4.07 39.75
N PHE A 16 0.59 5.31 39.62
CA PHE A 16 0.45 6.05 38.38
C PHE A 16 1.24 5.28 37.33
N ALA A 17 0.55 4.57 36.43
CA ALA A 17 1.18 4.04 35.23
C ALA A 17 1.55 5.24 34.36
N SER A 18 2.83 5.60 34.31
CA SER A 18 3.33 6.44 33.23
C SER A 18 3.16 5.67 31.93
N ALA A 19 2.68 6.33 30.87
CA ALA A 19 2.71 5.74 29.54
C ALA A 19 4.14 5.30 29.22
N GLN A 20 4.28 4.07 28.70
CA GLN A 20 5.57 3.50 28.33
C GLN A 20 6.08 4.27 27.10
N ASN A 21 7.15 5.04 27.23
CA ASN A 21 7.80 5.67 26.08
C ASN A 21 8.86 4.70 25.51
N TYR A 22 8.81 4.45 24.21
CA TYR A 22 9.67 3.50 23.50
C TYR A 22 10.86 4.12 22.76
N CYS A 23 11.00 5.46 22.80
CA CYS A 23 12.04 6.20 22.10
C CYS A 23 13.46 5.75 22.50
N ASP A 24 13.77 5.75 23.80
CA ASP A 24 15.14 5.50 24.29
C ASP A 24 15.39 4.05 24.70
N VAL A 25 14.48 3.12 24.37
CA VAL A 25 14.66 1.70 24.70
C VAL A 25 15.54 1.04 23.63
N GLU A 26 16.53 0.25 24.05
CA GLU A 26 17.39 -0.56 23.17
C GLU A 26 16.65 -1.79 22.60
N ARG A 27 15.53 -1.56 21.90
CA ARG A 27 14.74 -2.56 21.18
C ARG A 27 13.89 -1.87 20.09
N PHE A 28 13.22 -2.67 19.26
CA PHE A 28 12.36 -2.27 18.13
C PHE A 28 13.06 -1.78 16.86
N ASP A 29 14.38 -1.60 16.88
CA ASP A 29 15.20 -1.17 15.73
C ASP A 29 16.27 -2.20 15.32
N GLN A 30 16.40 -3.28 16.08
CA GLN A 30 17.29 -4.41 15.82
C GLN A 30 16.74 -5.69 16.44
N ALA A 31 17.16 -6.84 15.93
CA ALA A 31 16.81 -8.13 16.52
C ALA A 31 17.54 -8.31 17.86
N ILE A 32 16.77 -8.62 18.90
CA ILE A 32 17.27 -8.89 20.26
C ILE A 32 16.85 -10.28 20.76
N PHE A 33 15.99 -10.98 20.00
CA PHE A 33 15.59 -12.37 20.20
C PHE A 33 15.96 -13.20 18.96
N ASP A 34 16.24 -14.48 19.17
CA ASP A 34 16.35 -15.45 18.08
C ASP A 34 14.95 -16.00 17.73
N SER A 35 14.81 -16.59 16.54
CA SER A 35 13.51 -17.15 16.11
C SER A 35 13.00 -18.26 17.04
N VAL A 36 13.90 -18.93 17.77
CA VAL A 36 13.57 -19.97 18.77
C VAL A 36 13.02 -19.40 20.07
N ASP A 37 13.24 -18.11 20.33
CA ASP A 37 12.77 -17.40 21.51
C ASP A 37 11.37 -16.81 21.32
N LEU A 38 10.77 -17.01 20.14
CA LEU A 38 9.43 -16.50 19.83
C LEU A 38 8.35 -17.49 20.20
N GLU A 39 7.20 -16.96 20.60
CA GLU A 39 5.95 -17.69 20.69
C GLU A 39 5.06 -17.31 19.49
N ILE A 40 4.59 -18.31 18.76
CA ILE A 40 3.65 -18.15 17.64
C ILE A 40 2.33 -18.82 18.03
N ILE A 41 1.29 -18.01 18.19
CA ILE A 41 -0.05 -18.47 18.55
C ILE A 41 -0.91 -18.39 17.28
N ALA A 42 -1.16 -19.54 16.66
CA ALA A 42 -1.85 -19.61 15.38
C ALA A 42 -3.34 -19.92 15.50
N ASN A 43 -4.11 -19.51 14.49
CA ASN A 43 -5.53 -19.79 14.28
C ASN A 43 -6.41 -19.34 15.45
N ILE A 44 -6.14 -18.14 15.95
CA ILE A 44 -6.98 -17.49 16.96
C ILE A 44 -8.24 -16.97 16.26
N LYS A 45 -9.41 -17.52 16.58
CA LYS A 45 -10.68 -16.99 16.07
C LYS A 45 -10.94 -15.63 16.72
N TYR A 46 -10.97 -14.57 15.91
CA TYR A 46 -11.26 -13.21 16.39
C TYR A 46 -12.71 -12.79 16.13
N GLY A 47 -13.42 -13.55 15.29
CA GLY A 47 -14.75 -13.19 14.85
C GLY A 47 -15.38 -14.19 13.88
N ASP A 48 -16.61 -13.90 13.47
CA ASP A 48 -17.29 -14.54 12.36
C ASP A 48 -18.31 -13.60 11.71
N ALA A 49 -18.58 -13.80 10.43
CA ALA A 49 -19.55 -13.03 9.68
C ALA A 49 -20.01 -13.78 8.42
N ILE A 50 -21.11 -13.32 7.81
CA ILE A 50 -21.61 -13.89 6.55
C ILE A 50 -20.70 -13.48 5.39
N ASN A 51 -20.23 -14.43 4.59
CA ASN A 51 -19.39 -14.19 3.41
C ASN A 51 -20.22 -13.81 2.17
N ASN A 52 -19.53 -13.61 1.04
CA ASN A 52 -20.17 -13.24 -0.23
C ASN A 52 -21.14 -14.30 -0.78
N LEU A 53 -21.07 -15.55 -0.29
CA LEU A 53 -21.97 -16.65 -0.65
C LEU A 53 -23.16 -16.81 0.31
N GLY A 54 -23.31 -15.93 1.31
CA GLY A 54 -24.36 -16.04 2.31
C GLY A 54 -24.08 -17.08 3.40
N ILE A 55 -22.84 -17.53 3.54
CA ILE A 55 -22.43 -18.58 4.49
C ILE A 55 -21.66 -17.95 5.67
N ALA A 56 -21.93 -18.41 6.89
CA ALA A 56 -21.15 -18.00 8.06
C ALA A 56 -19.69 -18.46 7.91
N GLN A 57 -18.76 -17.52 8.06
CA GLN A 57 -17.33 -17.74 7.94
C GLN A 57 -16.64 -17.29 9.23
N ASP A 58 -15.86 -18.19 9.82
CA ASP A 58 -14.97 -17.88 10.92
C ASP A 58 -13.76 -17.07 10.42
N LEU A 59 -13.34 -16.10 11.24
CA LEU A 59 -12.23 -15.21 10.94
C LEU A 59 -11.11 -15.44 11.96
N TYR A 60 -9.89 -15.63 11.44
CA TYR A 60 -8.73 -16.05 12.21
C TYR A 60 -7.57 -15.07 12.08
N LEU A 61 -6.77 -14.97 13.14
CA LEU A 61 -5.49 -14.28 13.14
C LEU A 61 -4.40 -15.16 13.78
N ASP A 62 -3.16 -14.82 13.49
CA ASP A 62 -1.99 -15.37 14.17
C ASP A 62 -1.25 -14.26 14.90
N ILE A 63 -0.57 -14.61 15.99
CA ILE A 63 0.26 -13.68 16.78
C ILE A 63 1.68 -14.22 16.87
N TYR A 64 2.63 -13.35 16.55
CA TYR A 64 4.07 -13.55 16.72
C TYR A 64 4.54 -12.58 17.82
N ARG A 65 5.20 -13.10 18.85
CA ARG A 65 5.74 -12.27 19.93
C ARG A 65 6.98 -12.90 20.57
N PRO A 66 7.84 -12.10 21.24
CA PRO A 66 8.82 -12.66 22.17
C PRO A 66 8.13 -13.51 23.23
N ASN A 67 8.72 -14.67 23.56
CA ASN A 67 8.21 -15.52 24.63
C ASN A 67 8.08 -14.71 25.94
N PRO A 68 6.89 -14.67 26.57
CA PRO A 68 6.67 -13.95 27.83
C PRO A 68 7.57 -14.39 28.99
N ASP A 69 8.08 -15.62 28.98
CA ASP A 69 9.01 -16.11 30.00
C ASP A 69 10.44 -15.57 29.82
N LEU A 70 10.77 -15.07 28.61
CA LEU A 70 12.08 -14.52 28.26
C LEU A 70 12.10 -12.99 28.21
N ASP A 71 11.01 -12.34 27.77
CA ASP A 71 10.92 -10.88 27.65
C ASP A 71 10.28 -10.24 28.88
N THR A 72 11.07 -9.47 29.63
CA THR A 72 10.63 -8.79 30.85
C THR A 72 9.68 -7.60 30.62
N MET A 73 9.56 -7.12 29.38
CA MET A 73 8.63 -6.05 29.03
C MET A 73 7.20 -6.59 28.90
N ILE A 74 6.31 -6.21 29.81
CA ILE A 74 4.93 -6.74 29.87
C ILE A 74 4.08 -6.26 28.68
N LYS A 75 4.26 -5.00 28.26
CA LYS A 75 3.46 -4.33 27.23
C LYS A 75 4.35 -3.83 26.10
N LYS A 76 3.99 -4.17 24.86
CA LYS A 76 4.79 -3.96 23.65
C LYS A 76 3.93 -3.35 22.54
N PRO A 77 4.48 -2.52 21.65
CA PRO A 77 3.78 -2.03 20.47
C PRO A 77 3.26 -3.20 19.61
N LEU A 78 2.08 -2.98 19.01
CA LEU A 78 1.45 -3.90 18.07
C LEU A 78 1.71 -3.43 16.64
N ILE A 79 2.06 -4.35 15.77
CA ILE A 79 1.95 -4.20 14.31
C ILE A 79 0.92 -5.22 13.83
N MET A 80 -0.18 -4.76 13.25
CA MET A 80 -1.17 -5.66 12.61
C MET A 80 -1.02 -5.59 11.10
N PHE A 81 -0.86 -6.74 10.46
CA PHE A 81 -0.68 -6.88 9.03
C PHE A 81 -1.94 -7.41 8.33
N VAL A 82 -2.31 -6.78 7.22
CA VAL A 82 -3.43 -7.16 6.36
C VAL A 82 -2.90 -7.55 4.98
N HIS A 83 -3.13 -8.80 4.58
CA HIS A 83 -2.58 -9.37 3.35
C HIS A 83 -3.21 -8.80 2.06
N GLY A 84 -2.45 -8.86 0.97
CA GLY A 84 -2.91 -8.58 -0.38
C GLY A 84 -3.67 -9.76 -1.01
N GLY A 85 -3.88 -9.72 -2.33
CA GLY A 85 -4.57 -10.78 -3.08
C GLY A 85 -5.89 -10.36 -3.74
N GLY A 86 -6.07 -9.05 -3.99
CA GLY A 86 -7.19 -8.53 -4.80
C GLY A 86 -8.58 -8.80 -4.23
N LEU A 87 -8.67 -9.06 -2.91
CA LEU A 87 -9.89 -9.49 -2.22
C LEU A 87 -10.46 -10.85 -2.71
N VAL A 88 -9.72 -11.62 -3.50
CA VAL A 88 -10.13 -12.94 -4.01
C VAL A 88 -9.21 -14.08 -3.56
N GLY A 89 -8.02 -13.73 -3.08
CA GLY A 89 -7.03 -14.68 -2.57
C GLY A 89 -6.17 -14.10 -1.46
N GLY A 90 -5.19 -14.89 -1.04
CA GLY A 90 -4.31 -14.58 0.08
C GLY A 90 -4.86 -15.07 1.42
N ASP A 91 -3.97 -15.14 2.40
CA ASP A 91 -4.31 -15.41 3.79
C ASP A 91 -3.23 -14.84 4.74
N LYS A 92 -3.46 -14.98 6.04
CA LYS A 92 -2.57 -14.55 7.13
C LYS A 92 -1.17 -15.21 7.12
N ASN A 93 -0.95 -16.26 6.33
CA ASN A 93 0.31 -16.98 6.15
C ASN A 93 0.99 -16.66 4.80
N SER A 94 0.55 -15.61 4.10
CA SER A 94 1.23 -15.12 2.89
C SER A 94 2.74 -14.98 3.16
N MET A 95 3.59 -15.43 2.23
CA MET A 95 5.03 -15.60 2.49
C MET A 95 5.70 -14.36 3.10
N GLY A 96 5.40 -13.16 2.58
CA GLY A 96 5.93 -11.91 3.13
C GLY A 96 5.46 -11.58 4.55
N SER A 97 4.23 -11.94 4.93
CA SER A 97 3.70 -11.66 6.28
C SER A 97 4.34 -12.54 7.35
N VAL A 98 4.67 -13.80 7.01
CA VAL A 98 5.36 -14.70 7.93
C VAL A 98 6.78 -14.20 8.21
N ASP A 99 7.51 -13.82 7.16
CA ASP A 99 8.87 -13.29 7.29
C ASP A 99 8.90 -11.99 8.10
N LEU A 100 7.98 -11.05 7.81
CA LEU A 100 7.80 -9.84 8.61
C LEU A 100 7.45 -10.15 10.07
N GLY A 101 6.61 -11.15 10.31
CA GLY A 101 6.26 -11.60 11.66
C GLY A 101 7.47 -12.03 12.47
N TYR A 102 8.39 -12.79 11.89
CA TYR A 102 9.66 -13.13 12.54
C TYR A 102 10.55 -11.90 12.75
N LEU A 103 10.68 -11.02 11.75
CA LEU A 103 11.54 -9.84 11.84
C LEU A 103 11.09 -8.88 12.95
N TYR A 104 9.80 -8.53 12.98
CA TYR A 104 9.24 -7.63 13.99
C TYR A 104 9.22 -8.27 15.39
N ALA A 105 8.80 -9.54 15.51
CA ALA A 105 8.77 -10.20 16.81
C ALA A 105 10.18 -10.35 17.42
N ARG A 106 11.21 -10.63 16.60
CA ARG A 106 12.61 -10.65 17.06
C ARG A 106 13.13 -9.29 17.52
N ALA A 107 12.57 -8.21 16.99
CA ALA A 107 12.86 -6.85 17.45
C ALA A 107 12.09 -6.47 18.71
N GLY A 108 11.19 -7.33 19.17
CA GLY A 108 10.43 -7.16 20.40
C GLY A 108 8.97 -6.73 20.21
N PHE A 109 8.47 -6.58 18.98
CA PHE A 109 7.07 -6.23 18.74
C PHE A 109 6.13 -7.39 19.04
N VAL A 110 4.86 -7.08 19.27
CA VAL A 110 3.78 -8.03 18.99
C VAL A 110 3.36 -7.81 17.54
N TYR A 111 3.39 -8.85 16.72
CA TYR A 111 2.95 -8.81 15.34
C TYR A 111 1.75 -9.71 15.15
N ALA A 112 0.70 -9.23 14.48
CA ALA A 112 -0.51 -10.00 14.22
C ALA A 112 -0.85 -10.00 12.73
N THR A 113 -1.11 -11.17 12.15
CA THR A 113 -1.59 -11.30 10.76
C THR A 113 -3.03 -11.79 10.77
N ILE A 114 -3.89 -11.22 9.91
CA ILE A 114 -5.32 -11.53 9.93
C ILE A 114 -5.78 -12.12 8.60
N ASN A 115 -6.74 -13.03 8.64
CA ASN A 115 -7.62 -13.32 7.52
C ASN A 115 -8.78 -12.32 7.51
N TYR A 116 -9.29 -12.00 6.33
CA TYR A 116 -10.57 -11.27 6.14
C TYR A 116 -11.42 -11.99 5.09
N ARG A 117 -12.72 -11.68 5.02
CA ARG A 117 -13.62 -12.27 4.01
C ARG A 117 -13.18 -11.87 2.61
N LEU A 118 -13.01 -12.89 1.77
CA LEU A 118 -12.70 -12.76 0.35
C LEU A 118 -13.97 -12.97 -0.49
N GLY A 119 -13.86 -12.63 -1.76
CA GLY A 119 -14.80 -12.98 -2.81
C GLY A 119 -15.57 -11.77 -3.32
N TRP A 120 -15.46 -11.57 -4.63
CA TRP A 120 -16.34 -10.77 -5.48
C TRP A 120 -16.29 -11.36 -6.91
N ASP A 121 -17.27 -11.03 -7.74
CA ASP A 121 -17.25 -11.39 -9.17
C ASP A 121 -16.17 -10.59 -9.93
N ASN A 122 -14.97 -11.17 -10.03
CA ASN A 122 -13.81 -10.55 -10.67
C ASN A 122 -13.74 -10.78 -12.19
N GLY A 123 -14.83 -11.28 -12.80
CA GLY A 123 -14.91 -11.56 -14.23
C GLY A 123 -14.14 -12.81 -14.66
N GLU A 124 -14.27 -13.15 -15.95
CA GLU A 124 -13.63 -14.33 -16.56
C GLU A 124 -12.39 -13.98 -17.41
N GLN A 125 -12.03 -12.69 -17.51
CA GLN A 125 -10.94 -12.27 -18.39
C GLN A 125 -9.57 -12.58 -17.77
N GLU A 126 -8.63 -13.02 -18.60
CA GLU A 126 -7.28 -13.39 -18.16
C GLU A 126 -6.45 -12.20 -17.67
N ASP A 127 -6.83 -10.97 -18.07
CA ASP A 127 -6.17 -9.72 -17.66
C ASP A 127 -6.69 -9.17 -16.31
N GLY A 128 -7.69 -9.83 -15.70
CA GLY A 128 -8.30 -9.39 -14.43
C GLY A 128 -9.39 -8.32 -14.58
N CYS A 129 -9.76 -7.98 -15.81
CA CYS A 129 -10.80 -6.99 -16.11
C CYS A 129 -12.19 -7.62 -16.32
N GLY A 130 -13.23 -6.78 -16.31
CA GLY A 130 -14.60 -7.22 -16.62
C GLY A 130 -15.41 -7.79 -15.45
N GLY A 131 -14.93 -7.64 -14.22
CA GLY A 131 -15.70 -7.97 -13.01
C GLY A 131 -16.75 -6.93 -12.62
N ASP A 132 -17.64 -7.30 -11.69
CA ASP A 132 -18.64 -6.42 -11.11
C ASP A 132 -18.00 -5.50 -10.06
N THR A 133 -17.78 -4.25 -10.45
CA THR A 133 -17.22 -3.22 -9.55
C THR A 133 -18.10 -2.95 -8.33
N ILE A 134 -19.42 -3.18 -8.38
CA ILE A 134 -20.28 -3.05 -7.21
C ILE A 134 -19.95 -4.16 -6.21
N ASP A 135 -19.76 -5.39 -6.67
CA ASP A 135 -19.38 -6.51 -5.80
C ASP A 135 -17.95 -6.34 -5.25
N LEU A 136 -17.03 -5.74 -6.02
CA LEU A 136 -15.71 -5.31 -5.51
C LEU A 136 -15.85 -4.35 -4.31
N PHE A 137 -16.74 -3.36 -4.40
CA PHE A 137 -17.00 -2.44 -3.29
C PHE A 137 -17.67 -3.15 -2.10
N LYS A 138 -18.55 -4.12 -2.33
CA LYS A 138 -19.13 -4.95 -1.26
C LYS A 138 -18.06 -5.82 -0.58
N ALA A 139 -17.15 -6.42 -1.34
CA ALA A 139 -16.02 -7.17 -0.80
C ALA A 139 -15.10 -6.27 0.03
N THR A 140 -14.83 -5.06 -0.44
CA THR A 140 -14.09 -4.05 0.31
C THR A 140 -14.76 -3.76 1.65
N TYR A 141 -16.08 -3.53 1.64
CA TYR A 141 -16.86 -3.24 2.84
C TYR A 141 -16.80 -4.38 3.87
N ARG A 142 -16.99 -5.63 3.42
CA ARG A 142 -16.84 -6.83 4.27
C ARG A 142 -15.43 -6.94 4.86
N ALA A 143 -14.41 -6.72 4.05
CA ALA A 143 -13.03 -6.83 4.51
C ALA A 143 -12.66 -5.69 5.49
N VAL A 144 -13.17 -4.48 5.29
CA VAL A 144 -12.99 -3.36 6.24
C VAL A 144 -13.66 -3.67 7.60
N GLN A 145 -14.86 -4.25 7.60
CA GLN A 145 -15.50 -4.74 8.82
C GLN A 145 -14.58 -5.71 9.58
N ASP A 146 -13.96 -6.63 8.85
CA ASP A 146 -13.12 -7.69 9.42
C ASP A 146 -11.80 -7.13 9.97
N VAL A 147 -11.16 -6.18 9.27
CA VAL A 147 -9.98 -5.45 9.76
C VAL A 147 -10.30 -4.74 11.08
N ARG A 148 -11.44 -4.03 11.14
CA ARG A 148 -11.87 -3.39 12.38
C ARG A 148 -12.16 -4.40 13.47
N ALA A 149 -12.85 -5.50 13.17
CA ALA A 149 -13.14 -6.57 14.12
C ALA A 149 -11.87 -7.18 14.72
N ALA A 150 -10.83 -7.40 13.91
CA ALA A 150 -9.55 -7.88 14.39
C ALA A 150 -8.86 -6.88 15.33
N LEU A 151 -8.87 -5.58 15.01
CA LEU A 151 -8.34 -4.53 15.89
C LEU A 151 -9.09 -4.48 17.23
N ARG A 152 -10.44 -4.57 17.20
CA ARG A 152 -11.26 -4.63 18.42
C ARG A 152 -10.90 -5.85 19.27
N TYR A 153 -10.73 -7.02 18.63
CA TYR A 153 -10.31 -8.24 19.30
C TYR A 153 -8.93 -8.13 19.94
N LEU A 154 -7.92 -7.65 19.20
CA LEU A 154 -6.56 -7.48 19.71
C LEU A 154 -6.51 -6.50 20.88
N LYS A 155 -7.29 -5.42 20.81
CA LYS A 155 -7.41 -4.44 21.89
C LYS A 155 -8.10 -5.00 23.13
N ALA A 156 -9.20 -5.74 22.95
CA ALA A 156 -9.90 -6.39 24.07
C ALA A 156 -9.05 -7.46 24.77
N ASN A 157 -8.16 -8.11 24.04
CA ASN A 157 -7.27 -9.17 24.53
C ASN A 157 -5.83 -8.68 24.74
N ALA A 158 -5.61 -7.37 24.83
CA ALA A 158 -4.28 -6.78 24.90
C ALA A 158 -3.47 -7.26 26.12
N ASP A 159 -4.12 -7.58 27.24
CA ASP A 159 -3.45 -8.14 28.43
C ASP A 159 -2.95 -9.57 28.21
N ILE A 160 -3.71 -10.39 27.45
CA ILE A 160 -3.33 -11.77 27.12
C ILE A 160 -2.10 -11.77 26.22
N TYR A 161 -2.08 -10.86 25.25
CA TYR A 161 -1.04 -10.83 24.23
C TYR A 161 0.15 -9.93 24.58
N GLY A 162 0.06 -9.14 25.65
CA GLY A 162 1.11 -8.19 26.04
C GLY A 162 1.18 -6.97 25.12
N ILE A 163 0.04 -6.53 24.58
CA ILE A 163 -0.08 -5.40 23.66
C ILE A 163 -0.24 -4.09 24.43
N ASP A 164 0.57 -3.09 24.10
CA ASP A 164 0.33 -1.69 24.44
C ASP A 164 -0.62 -1.07 23.41
N THR A 165 -1.84 -0.78 23.85
CA THR A 165 -2.91 -0.28 22.98
C THR A 165 -2.74 1.18 22.59
N ASN A 166 -1.73 1.88 23.11
CA ASN A 166 -1.39 3.25 22.69
C ASN A 166 -0.44 3.25 21.49
N TYR A 167 0.21 2.12 21.19
CA TYR A 167 1.20 2.01 20.13
C TYR A 167 0.79 0.91 19.14
N ILE A 168 -0.24 1.21 18.35
CA ILE A 168 -0.78 0.34 17.31
C ILE A 168 -0.34 0.89 15.95
N ILE A 169 0.41 0.10 15.20
CA ILE A 169 0.73 0.34 13.79
C ILE A 169 -0.06 -0.67 12.96
N VAL A 170 -0.56 -0.24 11.81
CA VAL A 170 -1.22 -1.14 10.87
C VAL A 170 -0.48 -1.13 9.55
N GLU A 171 -0.10 -2.31 9.09
CA GLU A 171 0.64 -2.56 7.87
C GLU A 171 -0.27 -3.32 6.89
N GLY A 172 -0.16 -3.04 5.61
CA GLY A 172 -0.92 -3.77 4.61
C GLY A 172 -0.22 -3.81 3.29
N ASN A 173 -0.42 -4.89 2.55
CA ASN A 173 0.12 -5.09 1.21
C ASN A 173 -1.01 -5.12 0.18
N SER A 174 -0.84 -4.42 -0.95
CA SER A 174 -1.77 -4.40 -2.09
C SER A 174 -3.21 -4.07 -1.65
N ALA A 175 -4.16 -4.97 -1.88
CA ALA A 175 -5.53 -4.86 -1.37
C ALA A 175 -5.58 -4.60 0.15
N GLY A 176 -4.69 -5.21 0.93
CA GLY A 176 -4.53 -4.95 2.36
C GLY A 176 -4.16 -3.50 2.67
N SER A 177 -3.27 -2.86 1.89
CA SER A 177 -2.97 -1.42 2.04
C SER A 177 -4.23 -0.58 1.85
N ARG A 178 -5.04 -0.91 0.84
CA ARG A 178 -6.31 -0.24 0.59
C ARG A 178 -7.27 -0.42 1.78
N LEU A 179 -7.38 -1.63 2.31
CA LEU A 179 -8.24 -1.94 3.45
C LEU A 179 -7.84 -1.20 4.73
N ILE A 180 -6.55 -1.07 5.03
CA ILE A 180 -6.11 -0.37 6.25
C ILE A 180 -6.36 1.14 6.17
N MET A 181 -6.28 1.72 4.97
CA MET A 181 -6.65 3.11 4.73
C MET A 181 -8.15 3.31 4.97
N PHE A 182 -9.01 2.50 4.35
CA PHE A 182 -10.46 2.56 4.59
C PHE A 182 -10.82 2.28 6.05
N ALA A 183 -10.24 1.26 6.67
CA ALA A 183 -10.52 0.92 8.06
C ALA A 183 -10.14 2.04 9.03
N THR A 184 -9.09 2.81 8.73
CA THR A 184 -8.61 3.90 9.59
C THR A 184 -9.40 5.20 9.40
N TYR A 185 -9.81 5.52 8.18
CA TYR A 185 -10.28 6.85 7.81
C TYR A 185 -11.76 6.96 7.41
N ALA A 186 -12.33 5.88 6.88
CA ALA A 186 -13.71 5.90 6.43
C ALA A 186 -14.67 5.84 7.62
N GLU A 187 -15.78 6.53 7.52
CA GLU A 187 -16.91 6.43 8.43
C GLU A 187 -18.05 5.69 7.73
N GLN A 188 -19.09 5.30 8.47
CA GLN A 188 -20.18 4.50 7.92
C GLN A 188 -20.90 5.22 6.77
N GLU A 189 -20.96 6.55 6.83
CA GLU A 189 -21.64 7.42 5.87
C GLU A 189 -20.87 7.59 4.55
N ASP A 190 -19.59 7.21 4.48
CA ASP A 190 -18.82 7.23 3.23
C ASP A 190 -19.20 6.08 2.30
N TYR A 191 -19.82 5.04 2.86
CA TYR A 191 -20.30 3.89 2.13
C TYR A 191 -21.75 4.08 1.70
N ARG A 192 -22.12 3.33 0.67
CA ARG A 192 -23.50 3.24 0.20
C ARG A 192 -24.42 2.79 1.35
N PRO A 193 -25.53 3.49 1.65
CA PRO A 193 -26.45 3.10 2.71
C PRO A 193 -26.96 1.66 2.58
N GLU A 194 -27.13 1.18 1.34
CA GLU A 194 -27.56 -0.19 1.06
C GLU A 194 -26.58 -1.25 1.63
N PHE A 195 -25.29 -0.92 1.76
CA PHE A 195 -24.30 -1.83 2.34
C PHE A 195 -24.54 -2.05 3.84
N LEU A 196 -24.99 -1.02 4.56
CA LEU A 196 -25.37 -1.14 5.96
C LEU A 196 -26.58 -2.06 6.13
N ASP A 197 -27.59 -1.89 5.29
CA ASP A 197 -28.82 -2.70 5.33
C ASP A 197 -28.55 -4.17 4.97
N GLU A 198 -27.66 -4.42 4.01
CA GLU A 198 -27.33 -5.77 3.53
C GLU A 198 -26.32 -6.50 4.43
N MET A 199 -25.32 -5.81 4.98
CA MET A 199 -24.13 -6.43 5.59
C MET A 199 -23.85 -5.97 7.03
N GLY A 200 -24.68 -5.09 7.59
CA GLY A 200 -24.49 -4.52 8.93
C GLY A 200 -23.40 -3.46 9.00
N SER A 201 -23.22 -2.84 10.17
CA SER A 201 -22.30 -1.71 10.34
C SER A 201 -20.81 -2.09 10.23
N ILE A 202 -19.99 -1.16 9.72
CA ILE A 202 -18.52 -1.29 9.69
C ILE A 202 -17.89 -1.51 11.07
N ASP A 203 -18.58 -1.12 12.13
CA ASP A 203 -18.05 -1.14 13.50
C ASP A 203 -18.59 -2.26 14.38
N THR A 204 -19.61 -3.00 13.93
CA THR A 204 -20.25 -4.04 14.75
C THR A 204 -20.23 -5.42 14.10
N SER A 205 -19.97 -5.51 12.80
CA SER A 205 -19.80 -6.79 12.12
C SER A 205 -18.49 -7.47 12.55
N GLY A 206 -18.46 -8.81 12.51
CA GLY A 206 -17.30 -9.64 12.84
C GLY A 206 -17.18 -10.05 14.31
N ASN A 207 -17.59 -9.22 15.29
CA ASN A 207 -17.67 -9.61 16.71
C ASN A 207 -18.46 -8.60 17.55
N ASP A 208 -18.95 -9.04 18.72
CA ASP A 208 -19.74 -8.23 19.66
C ASP A 208 -18.92 -7.24 20.51
N ILE A 209 -17.65 -6.98 20.15
CA ILE A 209 -16.77 -6.10 20.92
C ILE A 209 -17.08 -4.65 20.53
N ILE A 210 -17.57 -3.86 21.48
CA ILE A 210 -18.07 -2.49 21.24
C ILE A 210 -16.95 -1.43 21.27
N ASN A 211 -15.71 -1.81 21.61
CA ASN A 211 -14.59 -0.85 21.63
C ASN A 211 -14.13 -0.50 20.21
N THR A 212 -14.71 0.54 19.62
CA THR A 212 -14.44 0.97 18.24
C THR A 212 -13.22 1.87 18.10
N ASN A 213 -12.60 2.31 19.20
CA ASN A 213 -11.48 3.22 19.11
C ASN A 213 -10.15 2.46 18.96
N PHE A 214 -9.72 2.18 17.73
CA PHE A 214 -8.47 1.47 17.42
C PHE A 214 -7.35 2.36 16.86
N ASN A 215 -7.45 3.69 17.00
CA ASN A 215 -6.53 4.73 16.53
C ASN A 215 -5.07 4.27 16.29
N PRO A 216 -4.73 3.89 15.04
CA PRO A 216 -3.35 3.62 14.68
C PRO A 216 -2.52 4.89 14.81
N ILE A 217 -1.30 4.76 15.31
CA ILE A 217 -0.33 5.86 15.39
C ILE A 217 0.49 6.01 14.12
N ALA A 218 0.44 5.01 13.23
CA ALA A 218 1.11 5.00 11.94
C ALA A 218 0.50 3.95 11.02
N LEU A 219 0.62 4.19 9.72
CA LEU A 219 0.26 3.22 8.69
C LEU A 219 1.46 2.90 7.79
N ILE A 220 1.58 1.65 7.41
CA ILE A 220 2.62 1.17 6.48
C ILE A 220 1.92 0.50 5.30
N THR A 221 2.24 0.93 4.09
CA THR A 221 1.59 0.42 2.86
C THR A 221 2.61 -0.07 1.86
N GLU A 222 2.35 -1.24 1.28
CA GLU A 222 3.16 -1.83 0.21
C GLU A 222 2.31 -1.99 -1.04
N ALA A 223 2.62 -1.28 -2.13
CA ALA A 223 1.87 -1.28 -3.38
C ALA A 223 0.37 -0.95 -3.21
N GLY A 224 0.07 0.06 -2.39
CA GLY A 224 -1.29 0.49 -2.09
C GLY A 224 -1.83 1.61 -2.99
N GLY A 225 -3.15 1.73 -3.04
CA GLY A 225 -3.86 2.86 -3.65
C GLY A 225 -5.30 2.96 -3.15
N ILE A 226 -5.92 4.14 -3.30
CA ILE A 226 -7.30 4.41 -2.86
C ILE A 226 -8.03 5.31 -3.87
N GLU A 227 -9.33 5.11 -4.04
CA GLU A 227 -10.17 5.89 -4.95
C GLU A 227 -10.45 7.31 -4.45
N GLN A 228 -10.53 7.49 -3.13
CA GLN A 228 -10.88 8.76 -2.46
C GLN A 228 -9.74 9.19 -1.53
N PRO A 229 -8.67 9.80 -2.06
CA PRO A 229 -7.48 10.17 -1.26
C PRO A 229 -7.80 11.20 -0.17
N GLU A 230 -8.84 12.02 -0.33
CA GLU A 230 -9.25 13.04 0.63
C GLU A 230 -9.68 12.45 1.98
N LEU A 231 -10.05 11.17 2.05
CA LEU A 231 -10.34 10.48 3.31
C LEU A 231 -9.13 10.52 4.25
N LEU A 232 -7.91 10.44 3.72
CA LEU A 232 -6.67 10.44 4.50
C LEU A 232 -6.40 11.79 5.18
N LEU A 233 -7.09 12.86 4.77
CA LEU A 233 -6.95 14.20 5.37
C LEU A 233 -7.78 14.38 6.65
N ARG A 234 -8.60 13.39 7.04
CA ARG A 234 -9.42 13.48 8.26
C ARG A 234 -8.61 13.32 9.54
N LYS A 235 -7.46 12.65 9.46
CA LYS A 235 -6.56 12.37 10.60
C LYS A 235 -5.12 12.51 10.14
N GLU A 236 -4.32 13.28 10.87
CA GLU A 236 -2.89 13.39 10.63
C GLU A 236 -2.16 12.19 11.24
N ILE A 237 -2.18 11.06 10.52
CA ILE A 237 -1.45 9.84 10.89
C ILE A 237 -0.24 9.72 9.96
N PRO A 238 0.98 9.57 10.51
CA PRO A 238 2.16 9.32 9.70
C PRO A 238 2.04 8.07 8.83
N PHE A 239 2.47 8.16 7.57
CA PHE A 239 2.54 7.02 6.65
C PHE A 239 3.97 6.64 6.29
N LEU A 240 4.21 5.35 6.08
CA LEU A 240 5.33 4.85 5.29
C LEU A 240 4.78 4.13 4.06
N PHE A 241 5.12 4.63 2.88
CA PHE A 241 4.72 4.06 1.60
C PHE A 241 5.88 3.28 0.97
N PHE A 242 5.59 2.12 0.39
CA PHE A 242 6.45 1.40 -0.55
C PHE A 242 5.70 1.24 -1.87
N HIS A 243 6.27 1.69 -2.98
CA HIS A 243 5.66 1.49 -4.30
C HIS A 243 6.71 1.30 -5.40
N GLY A 244 6.46 0.33 -6.28
CA GLY A 244 7.31 0.03 -7.43
C GLY A 244 6.87 0.85 -8.64
N THR A 245 7.81 1.41 -9.38
CA THR A 245 7.46 2.24 -10.52
C THR A 245 6.98 1.43 -11.74
N CYS A 246 7.25 0.12 -11.80
CA CYS A 246 6.70 -0.81 -12.80
C CYS A 246 5.45 -1.56 -12.31
N ASP A 247 4.77 -1.07 -11.28
CA ASP A 247 3.55 -1.72 -10.80
C ASP A 247 2.47 -1.70 -11.91
N SER A 248 2.07 -2.90 -12.32
CA SER A 248 1.07 -3.16 -13.38
C SER A 248 -0.26 -3.64 -12.80
N ILE A 249 -0.43 -3.61 -11.49
CA ILE A 249 -1.64 -4.01 -10.77
C ILE A 249 -2.25 -2.81 -10.07
N VAL A 250 -1.45 -2.06 -9.31
CA VAL A 250 -1.86 -0.81 -8.67
C VAL A 250 -1.05 0.32 -9.30
N PRO A 251 -1.69 1.40 -9.76
CA PRO A 251 -0.95 2.50 -10.38
C PRO A 251 -0.04 3.18 -9.36
N TYR A 252 1.20 3.47 -9.75
CA TYR A 252 2.13 4.29 -8.95
C TYR A 252 1.64 5.75 -8.79
N PHE A 253 1.04 6.29 -9.85
CA PHE A 253 0.43 7.63 -9.92
C PHE A 253 -1.09 7.57 -9.75
N VAL A 254 -1.86 7.80 -10.82
CA VAL A 254 -3.32 7.61 -10.88
C VAL A 254 -3.66 6.69 -12.04
N GLY A 255 -4.59 5.77 -11.84
CA GLY A 255 -5.10 4.91 -12.91
C GLY A 255 -6.11 3.88 -12.40
N PRO A 256 -6.82 3.18 -13.27
CA PRO A 256 -7.68 2.09 -12.84
C PRO A 256 -6.87 0.93 -12.24
N ALA A 257 -7.44 0.26 -11.24
CA ALA A 257 -6.88 -1.01 -10.76
C ALA A 257 -6.74 -2.00 -11.93
N PHE A 258 -5.67 -2.81 -11.91
CA PHE A 258 -5.28 -3.75 -12.97
C PHE A 258 -5.12 -3.10 -14.36
N PHE A 259 -5.06 -1.76 -14.43
CA PHE A 259 -5.07 -1.01 -15.68
C PHE A 259 -6.29 -1.35 -16.57
N CYS A 260 -7.44 -1.67 -15.95
CA CYS A 260 -8.70 -1.93 -16.64
C CYS A 260 -9.33 -0.65 -17.15
N TYR A 261 -9.20 -0.41 -18.46
CA TYR A 261 -9.82 0.70 -19.18
C TYR A 261 -11.08 0.24 -19.92
N GLU A 262 -11.63 1.10 -20.77
CA GLU A 262 -12.76 0.75 -21.65
C GLU A 262 -12.48 -0.54 -22.44
N PRO A 263 -13.49 -1.42 -22.60
CA PRO A 263 -14.91 -1.23 -22.29
C PRO A 263 -15.35 -1.61 -20.86
N PHE A 264 -14.42 -2.01 -19.99
CA PHE A 264 -14.71 -2.45 -18.62
C PHE A 264 -13.89 -1.64 -17.60
N PRO A 265 -14.14 -0.34 -17.47
CA PRO A 265 -13.32 0.53 -16.64
C PRO A 265 -13.49 0.19 -15.15
N TYR A 266 -12.39 -0.04 -14.46
CA TYR A 266 -12.38 -0.04 -13.00
C TYR A 266 -12.20 1.38 -12.45
N PRO A 267 -12.60 1.62 -11.19
CA PRO A 267 -12.36 2.90 -10.53
C PRO A 267 -10.87 3.25 -10.53
N SER A 268 -10.57 4.53 -10.75
CA SER A 268 -9.20 5.03 -10.61
C SER A 268 -8.76 5.04 -9.16
N LEU A 269 -7.59 4.48 -8.91
CA LEU A 269 -6.85 4.56 -7.65
C LEU A 269 -5.80 5.66 -7.73
N TYR A 270 -5.62 6.36 -6.62
CA TYR A 270 -4.48 7.21 -6.34
C TYR A 270 -3.44 6.37 -5.61
N GLY A 271 -2.34 6.10 -6.30
CA GLY A 271 -1.17 5.39 -5.82
C GLY A 271 -0.27 6.22 -4.94
N SER A 272 0.78 5.59 -4.43
CA SER A 272 1.63 6.18 -3.38
C SER A 272 2.27 7.51 -3.78
N TRP A 273 2.63 7.74 -5.05
CA TRP A 273 3.17 9.05 -5.45
C TRP A 273 2.18 10.18 -5.16
N GLU A 274 0.95 10.03 -5.65
CA GLU A 274 -0.08 11.05 -5.52
C GLU A 274 -0.50 11.25 -4.06
N LEU A 275 -0.56 10.15 -3.29
CA LEU A 275 -0.81 10.23 -1.86
C LEU A 275 0.31 10.98 -1.12
N THR A 276 1.58 10.75 -1.49
CA THR A 276 2.71 11.47 -0.88
C THR A 276 2.73 12.95 -1.25
N GLU A 277 2.42 13.30 -2.51
CA GLU A 277 2.32 14.69 -2.93
C GLU A 277 1.14 15.41 -2.24
N MET A 278 0.02 14.72 -2.03
CA MET A 278 -1.08 15.23 -1.21
C MET A 278 -0.66 15.44 0.25
N TYR A 279 0.04 14.48 0.87
CA TYR A 279 0.54 14.61 2.25
C TYR A 279 1.49 15.80 2.39
N LYS A 280 2.44 15.91 1.46
CA LYS A 280 3.39 17.02 1.37
C LYS A 280 2.70 18.37 1.25
N ALA A 281 1.68 18.48 0.38
CA ALA A 281 0.92 19.71 0.20
C ALA A 281 0.14 20.14 1.46
N ASN A 282 -0.26 19.18 2.30
CA ASN A 282 -0.98 19.44 3.56
C ASN A 282 -0.04 19.53 4.79
N GLY A 283 1.27 19.36 4.60
CA GLY A 283 2.25 19.37 5.69
C GLY A 283 2.21 18.15 6.59
N TYR A 284 1.59 17.05 6.15
CA TYR A 284 1.48 15.81 6.92
C TYR A 284 2.78 15.01 6.82
N THR A 285 3.12 14.29 7.88
CA THR A 285 4.34 13.47 7.90
C THR A 285 4.17 12.19 7.07
N TYR A 286 5.12 11.92 6.18
CA TYR A 286 5.20 10.66 5.44
C TYR A 286 6.65 10.25 5.17
N GLN A 287 6.88 8.96 5.05
CA GLN A 287 8.08 8.42 4.43
C GLN A 287 7.69 7.66 3.16
N PHE A 288 8.52 7.74 2.13
CA PHE A 288 8.22 7.09 0.86
C PHE A 288 9.44 6.36 0.31
N TYR A 289 9.31 5.05 0.16
CA TYR A 289 10.22 4.20 -0.57
C TYR A 289 9.68 3.96 -2.00
N SER A 290 10.37 4.54 -2.98
CA SER A 290 10.09 4.35 -4.40
C SER A 290 11.12 3.41 -5.04
N GLY A 291 10.65 2.26 -5.51
CA GLY A 291 11.46 1.26 -6.21
C GLY A 291 11.46 1.49 -7.71
N GLU A 292 12.44 2.23 -8.24
CA GLU A 292 12.57 2.47 -9.68
C GLU A 292 12.86 1.15 -10.41
N GLY A 293 11.97 0.78 -11.32
CA GLY A 293 12.06 -0.48 -12.05
C GLY A 293 11.47 -1.70 -11.31
N ALA A 294 10.94 -1.53 -10.09
CA ALA A 294 10.29 -2.60 -9.35
C ALA A 294 8.82 -2.75 -9.75
N ALA A 295 8.33 -4.00 -9.79
CA ALA A 295 6.94 -4.32 -10.07
C ALA A 295 6.06 -4.22 -8.80
N HIS A 296 4.92 -4.93 -8.78
CA HIS A 296 3.97 -4.94 -7.66
C HIS A 296 4.61 -5.43 -6.34
N ASP A 297 5.53 -6.39 -6.41
CA ASP A 297 6.34 -6.82 -5.27
C ASP A 297 7.53 -5.86 -5.07
N VAL A 298 7.24 -4.70 -4.47
CA VAL A 298 8.15 -3.55 -4.40
C VAL A 298 9.44 -3.85 -3.65
N ALA A 299 9.33 -4.56 -2.53
CA ALA A 299 10.39 -4.73 -1.55
C ALA A 299 10.30 -6.11 -0.90
N LEU A 300 11.46 -6.71 -0.63
CA LEU A 300 11.53 -7.92 0.19
C LEU A 300 11.21 -7.59 1.66
N PRO A 301 10.72 -8.56 2.46
CA PRO A 301 10.42 -8.37 3.88
C PRO A 301 11.54 -7.69 4.69
N ASP A 302 12.80 -8.09 4.47
CA ASP A 302 13.96 -7.47 5.12
C ASP A 302 14.10 -5.97 4.79
N THR A 303 13.75 -5.58 3.56
CA THR A 303 13.77 -4.18 3.12
C THR A 303 12.64 -3.41 3.77
N VAL A 304 11.42 -3.95 3.76
CA VAL A 304 10.26 -3.33 4.42
C VAL A 304 10.57 -3.10 5.90
N TYR A 305 11.00 -4.15 6.61
CA TYR A 305 11.41 -4.07 8.01
C TYR A 305 12.52 -3.03 8.25
N HIS A 306 13.53 -2.94 7.38
CA HIS A 306 14.64 -2.00 7.52
C HIS A 306 14.18 -0.54 7.58
N TYR A 307 13.25 -0.14 6.70
CA TYR A 307 12.72 1.22 6.70
C TYR A 307 11.64 1.41 7.78
N ALA A 308 10.75 0.43 7.94
CA ALA A 308 9.67 0.47 8.92
C ALA A 308 10.18 0.64 10.35
N LYS A 309 11.22 -0.10 10.76
CA LYS A 309 11.77 0.01 12.12
C LYS A 309 12.31 1.42 12.42
N SER A 310 12.94 2.08 11.45
CA SER A 310 13.45 3.45 11.60
C SER A 310 12.30 4.44 11.69
N PHE A 311 11.31 4.30 10.81
CA PHE A 311 10.10 5.12 10.81
C PHE A 311 9.34 5.01 12.13
N ILE A 312 9.08 3.79 12.61
CA ILE A 312 8.42 3.52 13.89
C ILE A 312 9.21 4.12 15.05
N LYS A 313 10.54 4.02 15.04
CA LYS A 313 11.40 4.60 16.08
C LYS A 313 11.26 6.12 16.15
N GLU A 314 11.20 6.82 15.01
CA GLU A 314 10.97 8.27 14.98
C GLU A 314 9.60 8.66 15.55
N ILE A 315 8.56 7.86 15.27
CA ILE A 315 7.23 8.05 15.85
C ILE A 315 7.25 7.87 17.36
N PHE A 316 7.92 6.82 17.86
CA PHE A 316 8.09 6.61 19.31
C PHE A 316 8.81 7.76 20.00
N CYS A 317 9.68 8.47 19.28
CA CYS A 317 10.40 9.65 19.74
C CYS A 317 9.65 10.97 19.53
N GLU A 318 8.38 10.94 19.12
CA GLU A 318 7.57 12.14 18.83
C GLU A 318 8.26 13.13 17.87
N ASN A 319 9.12 12.60 16.99
CA ASN A 319 9.86 13.38 16.01
C ASN A 319 9.84 12.70 14.63
N PRO A 320 8.66 12.31 14.11
CA PRO A 320 8.57 11.71 12.79
C PRO A 320 8.92 12.77 11.75
N THR A 321 9.81 12.41 10.83
CA THR A 321 10.24 13.33 9.76
C THR A 321 9.83 12.83 8.39
N THR A 322 9.54 13.78 7.50
CA THR A 322 9.25 13.44 6.11
C THR A 322 10.52 13.02 5.37
N LYS A 323 10.49 11.87 4.71
CA LYS A 323 11.65 11.31 3.98
C LYS A 323 11.24 10.66 2.67
N GLU A 324 12.07 10.77 1.65
CA GLU A 324 11.89 10.08 0.38
C GLU A 324 13.16 9.29 0.04
N PHE A 325 12.97 8.02 -0.32
CA PHE A 325 14.02 7.06 -0.62
C PHE A 325 13.79 6.52 -2.03
N TYR A 326 14.69 6.83 -2.95
CA TYR A 326 14.62 6.36 -4.33
C TYR A 326 15.68 5.29 -4.57
N ARG A 327 15.27 4.07 -4.92
CA ARG A 327 16.19 2.95 -5.20
C ARG A 327 15.95 2.38 -6.58
N VAL A 328 17.01 2.31 -7.37
CA VAL A 328 17.00 1.62 -8.68
C VAL A 328 17.10 0.12 -8.46
N LEU A 329 16.05 -0.62 -8.80
CA LEU A 329 15.93 -2.08 -8.66
C LEU A 329 15.90 -2.81 -10.01
N GLY A 330 15.55 -2.11 -11.10
CA GLY A 330 15.52 -2.65 -12.47
C GLY A 330 16.41 -1.90 -13.46
N LYS A 331 16.62 -2.48 -14.66
CA LYS A 331 17.24 -1.78 -15.81
C LYS A 331 16.27 -0.84 -16.54
N ALA A 332 14.96 -1.08 -16.38
CA ALA A 332 13.91 -0.29 -16.99
C ALA A 332 13.51 0.86 -16.07
N LYS A 333 13.34 2.05 -16.65
CA LYS A 333 12.56 3.11 -16.02
C LYS A 333 11.10 2.79 -16.28
N CYS A 334 10.38 2.34 -15.26
CA CYS A 334 8.93 2.31 -15.34
C CYS A 334 8.36 3.43 -14.48
N ALA A 335 7.09 3.78 -14.69
CA ALA A 335 6.45 5.04 -14.27
C ALA A 335 7.37 6.23 -14.54
N VAL A 336 7.56 6.48 -15.83
CA VAL A 336 8.34 7.59 -16.38
C VAL A 336 7.42 8.80 -16.42
N GLY A 337 7.52 9.66 -15.41
CA GLY A 337 7.16 11.07 -15.50
C GLY A 337 5.85 11.55 -14.89
N ASN A 338 5.76 12.87 -14.69
CA ASN A 338 4.54 13.57 -14.26
C ASN A 338 3.36 13.24 -15.19
N LYS A 339 2.13 13.47 -14.71
CA LYS A 339 0.90 13.35 -15.51
C LYS A 339 1.05 14.03 -16.89
N GLY A 340 1.03 13.25 -17.96
CA GLY A 340 1.11 13.74 -19.34
C GLY A 340 2.54 13.84 -19.90
N GLU A 341 3.56 13.37 -19.18
CA GLU A 341 4.92 13.29 -19.72
C GLU A 341 5.03 12.16 -20.76
N LEU A 342 5.58 12.56 -21.90
CA LEU A 342 5.97 11.71 -23.01
C LEU A 342 7.49 11.54 -22.94
N PHE A 343 8.04 10.39 -23.28
CA PHE A 343 9.49 10.20 -23.43
C PHE A 343 9.76 9.39 -24.69
N VAL A 344 10.92 9.63 -25.31
CA VAL A 344 11.43 8.77 -26.37
C VAL A 344 12.70 8.11 -25.85
N GLU A 345 12.64 6.80 -25.62
CA GLU A 345 13.72 6.04 -24.99
C GLU A 345 14.84 5.74 -25.98
N SER A 346 14.48 5.45 -27.22
CA SER A 346 15.45 5.13 -28.26
C SER A 346 14.93 5.44 -29.66
N LEU A 347 15.87 5.78 -30.54
CA LEU A 347 15.66 5.98 -31.97
C LEU A 347 16.82 5.31 -32.73
N TYR A 348 16.57 4.15 -33.33
CA TYR A 348 17.64 3.34 -33.94
C TYR A 348 17.14 2.49 -35.12
N PRO A 349 18.02 2.09 -36.05
CA PRO A 349 19.41 2.53 -36.20
C PRO A 349 19.47 4.00 -36.63
N ASN A 350 20.56 4.68 -36.27
CA ASN A 350 20.85 6.04 -36.71
C ASN A 350 22.37 6.15 -36.93
N PRO A 351 22.88 6.12 -38.18
CA PRO A 351 22.14 6.30 -39.44
C PRO A 351 21.17 5.15 -39.80
N VAL A 352 20.06 5.48 -40.46
CA VAL A 352 19.01 4.53 -40.88
C VAL A 352 19.05 4.26 -42.39
N SER A 353 18.84 3.01 -42.80
CA SER A 353 18.60 2.67 -44.21
C SER A 353 17.10 2.61 -44.51
N ASP A 354 16.37 1.60 -44.04
CA ASP A 354 14.97 1.45 -44.47
C ASP A 354 13.97 1.72 -43.36
N ASN A 355 14.15 1.12 -42.18
CA ASN A 355 13.22 1.29 -41.06
C ASN A 355 13.94 1.87 -39.83
N ILE A 356 13.31 2.86 -39.20
CA ILE A 356 13.74 3.40 -37.91
C ILE A 356 12.77 2.92 -36.81
N ASN A 357 13.32 2.34 -35.76
CA ASN A 357 12.58 1.91 -34.59
C ASN A 357 12.56 3.02 -33.54
N ILE A 358 11.40 3.22 -32.94
CA ILE A 358 11.11 4.26 -31.97
C ILE A 358 10.48 3.58 -30.75
N THR A 359 11.09 3.75 -29.59
CA THR A 359 10.47 3.35 -28.31
C THR A 359 9.94 4.58 -27.62
N ILE A 360 8.62 4.64 -27.43
CA ILE A 360 7.90 5.77 -26.85
C ILE A 360 7.29 5.32 -25.52
N THR A 361 7.43 6.16 -24.50
CA THR A 361 6.86 5.94 -23.17
C THR A 361 5.94 7.11 -22.82
N SER A 362 4.73 6.84 -22.33
CA SER A 362 3.79 7.89 -21.88
C SER A 362 2.95 7.42 -20.71
N THR A 363 2.53 8.37 -19.88
CA THR A 363 1.69 8.13 -18.69
C THR A 363 0.18 8.28 -18.95
N GLN A 364 -0.24 8.58 -20.19
CA GLN A 364 -1.66 8.69 -20.56
C GLN A 364 -1.95 8.00 -21.90
N ILE A 365 -3.19 7.52 -22.05
CA ILE A 365 -3.78 7.17 -23.35
C ILE A 365 -4.03 8.49 -24.09
N ASP A 366 -3.41 8.67 -25.26
CA ASP A 366 -3.61 9.86 -26.10
C ASP A 366 -3.18 9.57 -27.55
N ASP A 367 -3.60 10.44 -28.47
CA ASP A 367 -3.10 10.47 -29.85
C ASP A 367 -1.64 10.93 -29.84
N VAL A 368 -0.71 10.06 -30.25
CA VAL A 368 0.67 10.45 -30.50
C VAL A 368 0.83 10.80 -31.97
N ALA A 369 1.23 12.04 -32.25
CA ALA A 369 1.55 12.51 -33.59
C ALA A 369 3.06 12.42 -33.84
N LEU A 370 3.45 11.63 -34.84
CA LEU A 370 4.81 11.53 -35.36
C LEU A 370 4.94 12.39 -36.61
N SER A 371 5.86 13.34 -36.64
CA SER A 371 6.17 14.17 -37.81
C SER A 371 7.65 14.11 -38.16
N ILE A 372 8.00 13.95 -39.43
CA ILE A 372 9.38 14.07 -39.91
C ILE A 372 9.56 15.40 -40.63
N TYR A 373 10.62 16.13 -40.28
CA TYR A 373 11.02 17.39 -40.91
C TYR A 373 12.40 17.27 -41.56
N ASN A 374 12.60 17.94 -42.70
CA ASN A 374 13.93 18.13 -43.27
C ASN A 374 14.67 19.32 -42.60
N VAL A 375 15.94 19.54 -42.96
CA VAL A 375 16.79 20.60 -42.36
C VAL A 375 16.29 22.03 -42.58
N ILE A 376 15.35 22.26 -43.50
CA ILE A 376 14.73 23.58 -43.73
C ILE A 376 13.34 23.70 -43.06
N GLY A 377 12.96 22.72 -42.23
CA GLY A 377 11.73 22.75 -41.44
C GLY A 377 10.46 22.34 -42.21
N GLN A 378 10.57 21.79 -43.42
CA GLN A 378 9.42 21.28 -44.15
C GLN A 378 9.03 19.90 -43.62
N THR A 379 7.75 19.71 -43.32
CA THR A 379 7.19 18.40 -42.95
C THR A 379 7.12 17.48 -44.17
N ILE A 380 7.75 16.32 -44.07
CA ILE A 380 7.84 15.32 -45.15
C ILE A 380 6.90 14.13 -44.87
N TYR A 381 6.62 13.84 -43.60
CA TYR A 381 5.78 12.73 -43.17
C TYR A 381 5.02 13.07 -41.91
N ASN A 382 3.81 12.55 -41.77
CA ASN A 382 3.00 12.67 -40.56
C ASN A 382 2.15 11.40 -40.35
N LEU A 383 2.11 10.91 -39.12
CA LEU A 383 1.33 9.76 -38.70
C LEU A 383 0.72 10.03 -37.33
N ARG A 384 -0.56 9.68 -37.17
CA ARG A 384 -1.19 9.62 -35.85
C ARG A 384 -1.31 8.17 -35.43
N LEU A 385 -1.03 7.93 -34.15
CA LEU A 385 -1.02 6.62 -33.55
C LEU A 385 -1.86 6.67 -32.28
N ASP A 386 -2.76 5.69 -32.15
CA ASP A 386 -3.43 5.43 -30.88
C ASP A 386 -2.40 4.83 -29.92
N PHE A 387 -1.99 5.61 -28.92
CA PHE A 387 -1.00 5.19 -27.93
C PHE A 387 -1.69 4.69 -26.67
N TYR A 388 -1.32 3.48 -26.26
CA TYR A 388 -1.77 2.86 -25.02
C TYR A 388 -0.55 2.62 -24.12
N PRO A 389 -0.55 3.12 -22.87
CA PRO A 389 0.60 3.14 -21.96
C PRO A 389 1.00 1.74 -21.46
N PRO A 390 2.19 1.58 -20.83
CA PRO A 390 3.18 2.63 -20.58
C PRO A 390 4.22 2.80 -21.68
N ILE A 391 4.54 1.76 -22.46
CA ILE A 391 5.59 1.77 -23.51
C ILE A 391 5.03 1.17 -24.80
N LYS A 392 5.31 1.80 -25.94
CA LYS A 392 5.12 1.21 -27.27
C LYS A 392 6.35 1.36 -28.14
N GLU A 393 6.58 0.32 -28.95
CA GLU A 393 7.56 0.32 -30.02
C GLU A 393 6.87 0.50 -31.37
N TYR A 394 7.42 1.39 -32.18
CA TYR A 394 6.99 1.62 -33.56
C TYR A 394 8.16 1.43 -34.50
N SER A 395 7.93 0.73 -35.62
CA SER A 395 8.88 0.69 -36.73
C SER A 395 8.32 1.53 -37.86
N LEU A 396 9.07 2.56 -38.25
CA LEU A 396 8.67 3.50 -39.29
C LEU A 396 9.53 3.28 -40.54
N ASP A 397 8.88 2.94 -41.65
CA ASP A 397 9.52 2.91 -42.96
C ASP A 397 9.87 4.33 -43.40
N VAL A 398 11.17 4.56 -43.61
CA VAL A 398 11.76 5.83 -44.07
C VAL A 398 12.52 5.66 -45.39
N SER A 399 12.37 4.51 -46.07
CA SER A 399 13.04 4.20 -47.34
C SER A 399 12.75 5.23 -48.45
N PHE A 400 11.60 5.91 -48.36
CA PHE A 400 11.19 6.96 -49.28
C PHE A 400 11.98 8.28 -49.14
N LEU A 401 12.74 8.46 -48.06
CA LEU A 401 13.55 9.66 -47.83
C LEU A 401 14.87 9.59 -48.63
N SER A 402 15.26 10.72 -49.22
CA SER A 402 16.60 10.87 -49.80
C SER A 402 17.67 10.95 -48.71
N HIS A 403 18.91 10.59 -49.03
CA HIS A 403 20.04 10.71 -48.10
C HIS A 403 20.16 12.13 -47.53
N GLY A 404 20.32 12.23 -46.22
CA GLY A 404 20.36 13.52 -45.53
C GLY A 404 19.98 13.47 -44.06
N MET A 405 20.03 14.64 -43.40
CA MET A 405 19.62 14.79 -42.01
C MET A 405 18.14 15.19 -41.92
N TYR A 406 17.44 14.57 -40.99
CA TYR A 406 16.03 14.80 -40.70
C TYR A 406 15.80 14.92 -39.19
N PHE A 407 14.63 15.42 -38.81
CA PHE A 407 14.19 15.53 -37.42
C PHE A 407 12.87 14.79 -37.26
N LEU A 408 12.82 13.84 -36.34
CA LEU A 408 11.59 13.20 -35.91
C LEU A 408 11.04 14.00 -34.72
N GLN A 409 9.84 14.53 -34.86
CA GLN A 409 9.06 15.11 -33.76
C GLN A 409 7.99 14.13 -33.33
N ILE A 410 7.91 13.91 -32.02
CA ILE A 410 6.86 13.13 -31.37
C ILE A 410 6.10 14.10 -30.48
N ARG A 411 4.79 14.24 -30.70
CA ARG A 411 3.95 15.19 -29.98
C ARG A 411 2.72 14.48 -29.42
N GLN A 412 2.43 14.78 -28.16
CA GLN A 412 1.19 14.46 -27.44
C GLN A 412 0.52 15.78 -27.01
N GLN A 413 -0.69 15.74 -26.41
CA GLN A 413 -1.37 16.94 -25.90
C GLN A 413 -0.51 17.77 -24.95
N TYR A 414 0.31 17.12 -24.10
CA TYR A 414 1.06 17.76 -23.02
C TYR A 414 2.60 17.73 -23.17
N GLY A 415 3.13 17.06 -24.21
CA GLY A 415 4.57 16.87 -24.39
C GLY A 415 5.01 16.89 -25.85
N MET A 416 6.24 17.32 -26.11
CA MET A 416 6.86 17.29 -27.44
C MET A 416 8.35 16.96 -27.33
N TYR A 417 8.79 16.01 -28.14
CA TYR A 417 10.20 15.62 -28.28
C TYR A 417 10.62 15.75 -29.73
N VAL A 418 11.85 16.25 -29.95
CA VAL A 418 12.43 16.36 -31.29
C VAL A 418 13.82 15.73 -31.26
N MET A 419 14.08 14.79 -32.17
CA MET A 419 15.37 14.11 -32.27
C MET A 419 15.87 14.08 -33.71
N PRO A 420 17.16 14.35 -33.95
CA PRO A 420 17.74 14.24 -35.29
C PRO A 420 18.05 12.78 -35.65
N PHE A 421 17.90 12.44 -36.93
CA PHE A 421 18.42 11.20 -37.52
C PHE A 421 18.98 11.41 -38.92
N VAL A 422 19.85 10.50 -39.35
CA VAL A 422 20.51 10.54 -40.66
C VAL A 422 20.03 9.36 -41.51
N LYS A 423 19.56 9.65 -42.72
CA LYS A 423 19.17 8.69 -43.76
C LYS A 423 20.26 8.51 -44.80
#